data_AF-A0A9E5NYN1-F1
#
_entry.id   AF-A0A9E5NYN1-F1
#
_cell.length_a   1.000
_cell.length_b   1.000
_cell.length_c   1.000
_cell.angle_alpha   90.00
_cell.angle_beta   90.00
_cell.angle_gamma   90.00
#
_symmetry.space_group_name_H-M   'P 1'
#
loop_
_entity.id
_entity.type
_entity.pdbx_description
1 polymer ?
#
loop_
_entity_poly.entity_id
_entity_poly.type
_entity_poly.pdbx_seq_one_letter_code
_entity_poly.pdbx_strand_id
1 'polypeptide(L)'
;MSDDKGAPSDTPVGHERRHNLELRERLDQIMDLARHLYREASQMSQEELEQARERIEWLAQEIWEAAVYGPLEERSRDALPDTGDDESGG
;
A
#
# COMPACT_ATOMS: atom_id res chain seq x y z
N MET A 1 16.07 29.95 -35.70
CA MET A 1 14.75 29.79 -35.06
C MET A 1 14.95 28.81 -33.94
N SER A 2 14.73 29.30 -32.73
CA SER A 2 14.87 28.55 -31.49
C SER A 2 13.51 27.99 -31.13
N ASP A 3 13.45 26.69 -30.91
CA ASP A 3 12.40 26.02 -30.15
C ASP A 3 13.19 25.29 -29.04
N ASP A 4 13.34 25.79 -27.81
CA ASP A 4 12.34 25.83 -26.70
C ASP A 4 11.41 24.61 -26.78
N LYS A 5 11.39 23.60 -25.90
CA LYS A 5 11.70 23.43 -24.48
C LYS A 5 11.69 21.89 -24.29
N GLY A 6 12.57 21.24 -23.55
CA GLY A 6 12.58 21.30 -22.08
C GLY A 6 11.56 20.36 -21.43
N ALA A 7 11.93 19.06 -21.36
CA ALA A 7 11.59 18.06 -20.33
C ALA A 7 10.19 17.38 -20.25
N PRO A 8 10.17 16.11 -19.79
CA PRO A 8 9.01 15.22 -19.78
C PRO A 8 8.05 15.53 -18.62
N SER A 9 6.76 15.67 -18.94
CA SER A 9 5.69 15.69 -17.94
C SER A 9 5.31 14.27 -17.56
N ASP A 10 6.15 13.61 -16.79
CA ASP A 10 5.76 12.44 -16.01
C ASP A 10 6.08 12.79 -14.55
N THR A 11 5.05 13.03 -13.74
CA THR A 11 5.22 13.71 -12.44
C THR A 11 5.22 12.68 -11.30
N PRO A 12 6.38 12.16 -10.84
CA PRO A 12 6.47 11.18 -9.75
C PRO A 12 5.96 11.70 -8.39
N VAL A 13 5.81 13.01 -8.24
CA VAL A 13 5.39 13.66 -6.98
C VAL A 13 3.98 13.27 -6.53
N GLY A 14 3.06 13.02 -7.47
CA GLY A 14 1.69 12.60 -7.13
C GLY A 14 1.64 11.15 -6.63
N HIS A 15 2.54 10.31 -7.11
CA HIS A 15 2.65 8.91 -6.73
C HIS A 15 3.23 8.78 -5.32
N GLU A 16 4.34 9.47 -5.05
CA GLU A 16 4.98 9.51 -3.72
C GLU A 16 4.05 10.05 -2.64
N ARG A 17 3.20 11.05 -2.94
CA ARG A 17 2.24 11.59 -1.97
C ARG A 17 1.16 10.57 -1.58
N ARG A 18 0.61 9.86 -2.57
CA ARG A 18 -0.42 8.83 -2.34
C ARG A 18 0.17 7.66 -1.56
N HIS A 19 1.38 7.24 -1.91
CA HIS A 19 2.13 6.22 -1.18
C HIS A 19 2.35 6.59 0.28
N ASN A 20 2.84 7.81 0.54
CA ASN A 20 3.04 8.30 1.89
C ASN A 20 1.73 8.39 2.69
N LEU A 21 0.60 8.65 2.03
CA LEU A 21 -0.71 8.66 2.69
C LEU A 21 -1.13 7.25 3.10
N GLU A 22 -1.09 6.29 2.17
CA GLU A 22 -1.48 4.88 2.42
C GLU A 22 -0.64 4.24 3.53
N LEU A 23 0.66 4.53 3.56
CA LEU A 23 1.57 4.05 4.60
C LEU A 23 1.25 4.68 5.96
N ARG A 24 0.99 5.99 5.99
CA ARG A 24 0.60 6.69 7.23
C ARG A 24 -0.69 6.14 7.80
N GLU A 25 -1.70 5.92 6.96
CA GLU A 25 -2.99 5.37 7.40
C GLU A 25 -2.84 4.00 8.06
N ARG A 26 -2.00 3.12 7.50
CA ARG A 26 -1.72 1.80 8.11
C ARG A 26 -0.93 1.91 9.42
N LEU A 27 0.04 2.82 9.48
CA LEU A 27 0.79 3.11 10.70
C LEU A 27 -0.12 3.69 11.80
N ASP A 28 -1.09 4.53 11.45
CA ASP A 28 -2.07 5.04 12.41
C ASP A 28 -2.99 3.92 12.91
N GLN A 29 -3.45 3.03 12.03
CA GLN A 29 -4.27 1.87 12.43
C GLN A 29 -3.56 0.94 13.40
N ILE A 30 -2.28 0.62 13.19
CA ILE A 30 -1.53 -0.24 14.12
C ILE A 30 -1.31 0.46 15.47
N MET A 31 -1.11 1.78 15.47
CA MET A 31 -0.99 2.58 16.69
C MET A 31 -2.29 2.62 17.49
N ASP A 32 -3.44 2.77 16.82
CA ASP A 32 -4.74 2.76 17.48
C ASP A 32 -5.10 1.39 18.03
N LEU A 33 -4.78 0.31 17.30
CA LEU A 33 -4.96 -1.05 17.79
C LEU A 33 -4.07 -1.33 19.01
N ALA A 34 -2.81 -0.90 18.99
CA ALA A 34 -1.91 -1.02 20.14
C ALA A 34 -2.42 -0.23 21.37
N ARG A 35 -2.97 0.97 21.17
CA ARG A 35 -3.57 1.77 22.25
C ARG A 35 -4.82 1.11 22.82
N HIS A 36 -5.68 0.54 21.96
CA HIS A 36 -6.88 -0.16 22.39
C HIS A 36 -6.51 -1.41 23.20
N LEU A 37 -5.58 -2.24 22.70
CA LEU A 37 -5.09 -3.40 23.44
C LEU A 37 -4.45 -3.01 24.78
N TYR A 38 -3.64 -1.95 24.83
CA TYR A 38 -3.06 -1.47 26.08
C TYR A 38 -4.13 -1.11 27.13
N ARG A 39 -5.28 -0.58 26.70
CA ARG A 39 -6.36 -0.14 27.59
C ARG A 39 -7.31 -1.27 28.00
N GLU A 40 -7.61 -2.16 27.07
CA GLU A 40 -8.78 -3.04 27.18
C GLU A 40 -8.44 -4.53 27.16
N ALA A 41 -7.19 -4.93 26.86
CA ALA A 41 -6.83 -6.35 26.71
C ALA A 41 -7.15 -7.23 27.93
N SER A 42 -7.18 -6.67 29.14
CA SER A 42 -7.54 -7.43 30.36
C SER A 42 -9.04 -7.74 30.48
N GLN A 43 -9.87 -7.07 29.68
CA GLN A 43 -11.32 -7.21 29.65
C GLN A 43 -11.81 -7.94 28.39
N MET A 44 -10.94 -8.11 27.41
CA MET A 44 -11.22 -8.85 26.17
C MET A 44 -11.23 -10.35 26.43
N SER A 45 -12.09 -11.04 25.68
CA SER A 45 -12.10 -12.49 25.57
C SER A 45 -10.87 -12.99 24.80
N GLN A 46 -10.56 -14.28 24.96
CA GLN A 46 -9.48 -14.92 24.20
C GLN A 46 -9.69 -14.85 22.68
N GLU A 47 -10.95 -14.93 22.23
CA GLU A 47 -11.30 -14.84 20.81
C GLU A 47 -11.04 -13.44 20.25
N GLU A 48 -11.36 -12.40 21.01
CA GLU A 48 -11.08 -11.01 20.63
C GLU A 48 -9.57 -10.72 20.60
N LEU A 49 -8.81 -11.29 21.54
CA LEU A 49 -7.35 -11.18 21.54
C LEU A 49 -6.72 -11.88 20.33
N GLU A 50 -7.25 -13.04 19.94
CA GLU A 50 -6.81 -13.77 18.75
C GLU A 50 -7.10 -12.97 17.47
N GLN A 51 -8.31 -12.42 17.34
CA GLN A 51 -8.66 -11.54 16.23
C GLN A 51 -7.76 -10.30 16.17
N ALA A 52 -7.44 -9.71 17.33
CA ALA A 52 -6.51 -8.57 17.38
C ALA A 52 -5.09 -8.97 16.96
N ARG A 53 -4.63 -10.18 17.31
CA ARG A 53 -3.34 -10.73 16.85
C ARG A 53 -3.32 -10.90 15.33
N GLU A 54 -4.31 -11.56 14.77
CA GLU A 54 -4.45 -11.75 13.31
C GLU A 54 -4.48 -10.39 12.59
N ARG A 55 -5.17 -9.40 13.17
CA ARG A 55 -5.23 -8.04 12.63
C ARG A 55 -3.86 -7.34 12.64
N ILE A 56 -3.07 -7.50 13.70
CA ILE A 56 -1.70 -6.96 13.78
C ILE A 56 -0.81 -7.63 12.72
N GLU A 57 -0.88 -8.96 12.59
CA GLU A 57 -0.08 -9.71 11.62
C GLU A 57 -0.39 -9.25 10.19
N TRP A 58 -1.68 -9.09 9.86
CA TRP A 58 -2.10 -8.55 8.58
C TRP A 58 -1.59 -7.11 8.37
N LEU A 59 -1.76 -6.22 9.36
CA LEU A 59 -1.30 -4.82 9.25
C LEU A 59 0.21 -4.72 9.06
N ALA A 60 0.99 -5.58 9.73
CA ALA A 60 2.44 -5.62 9.59
C ALA A 60 2.86 -6.00 8.17
N GLN A 61 2.20 -7.01 7.57
CA GLN A 61 2.44 -7.38 6.18
C GLN A 61 2.09 -6.24 5.23
N GLU A 62 0.92 -5.62 5.42
CA GLU A 62 0.45 -4.51 4.60
C GLU A 62 1.38 -3.28 4.66
N ILE A 63 1.92 -2.96 5.85
CA ILE A 63 2.90 -1.88 6.02
C ILE A 63 4.20 -2.23 5.28
N TRP A 64 4.68 -3.46 5.41
CA TRP A 64 5.87 -3.92 4.70
C TRP A 64 5.67 -3.81 3.18
N GLU A 65 4.54 -4.29 2.66
CA GLU A 65 4.24 -4.24 1.24
C GLU A 65 4.12 -2.82 0.72
N ALA A 66 3.40 -1.95 1.44
CA ALA A 66 3.33 -0.54 1.09
C ALA A 66 4.74 0.07 1.07
N ALA A 67 5.57 -0.17 2.09
CA ALA A 67 6.92 0.40 2.17
C ALA A 67 7.85 -0.06 1.04
N VAL A 68 7.73 -1.31 0.58
CA VAL A 68 8.60 -1.90 -0.45
C VAL A 68 8.10 -1.62 -1.87
N TYR A 69 6.79 -1.74 -2.09
CA TYR A 69 6.20 -1.76 -3.44
C TYR A 69 5.44 -0.48 -3.81
N GLY A 70 5.23 0.45 -2.88
CA GLY A 70 4.39 1.60 -3.16
C GLY A 70 2.88 1.30 -3.02
N PRO A 71 2.01 2.18 -3.54
CA PRO A 71 0.56 2.04 -3.45
C PRO A 71 0.01 0.77 -4.12
N LEU A 72 -1.05 0.19 -3.57
CA LEU A 72 -1.71 -1.03 -4.12
C LEU A 72 -2.18 -0.89 -5.58
N GLU A 73 -2.45 0.34 -6.02
CA GLU A 73 -2.85 0.64 -7.40
C GLU A 73 -1.75 0.35 -8.43
N GLU A 74 -0.48 0.57 -8.07
CA GLU A 74 0.65 0.34 -8.97
C GLU A 74 0.98 -1.16 -9.08
N ARG A 75 0.85 -1.88 -7.95
CA ARG A 75 1.01 -3.34 -7.88
C ARG A 75 0.01 -4.09 -8.77
N SER A 76 -1.20 -3.57 -8.91
CA SER A 76 -2.26 -4.15 -9.74
C SER A 76 -2.05 -3.88 -11.23
N ARG A 77 -1.29 -2.83 -11.58
CA ARG A 77 -1.02 -2.42 -12.96
C ARG A 77 0.11 -3.25 -13.59
N ASP A 78 1.09 -3.66 -12.80
CA ASP A 78 2.19 -4.55 -13.21
C ASP A 78 1.79 -6.04 -13.25
N ALA A 79 0.60 -6.39 -12.73
CA ALA A 79 0.14 -7.78 -12.63
C ALA A 79 -0.59 -8.30 -13.89
N LEU A 80 -0.79 -7.48 -14.91
CA LEU A 80 -1.25 -7.95 -16.22
C LEU A 80 -0.02 -8.38 -17.02
N PRO A 81 0.19 -9.68 -17.29
CA PRO A 81 1.10 -10.06 -18.35
C PRO A 81 0.58 -9.38 -19.62
N ASP A 82 1.50 -8.74 -20.35
CA ASP A 82 1.31 -8.40 -21.75
C ASP A 82 0.99 -9.71 -22.46
N THR A 83 -0.29 -10.08 -22.50
CA THR A 83 -0.81 -11.03 -23.47
C THR A 83 -0.65 -10.29 -24.78
N GLY A 84 0.56 -10.39 -25.34
CA GLY A 84 0.81 -10.12 -26.73
C GLY A 84 -0.19 -10.96 -27.49
N ASP A 85 -1.29 -10.31 -27.89
CA ASP A 85 -2.11 -10.73 -28.99
C ASP A 85 -1.17 -10.71 -30.21
N ASP A 86 -0.44 -11.80 -30.38
CA ASP A 86 0.27 -12.23 -31.58
C ASP A 86 -0.80 -12.59 -32.64
N GLU A 87 -1.70 -11.65 -32.93
CA GLU A 87 -2.53 -11.62 -34.12
C GLU A 87 -1.86 -10.66 -35.09
N SER A 88 -0.83 -11.12 -35.80
CA SER A 88 -0.49 -10.60 -37.14
C SER A 88 0.49 -11.48 -37.90
N GLY A 89 -0.07 -12.27 -38.82
CA GLY A 89 0.38 -12.22 -40.21
C GLY A 89 1.23 -13.39 -40.70
N GLY A 90 0.61 -14.24 -41.53
CA GLY A 90 1.29 -15.20 -42.40
C GLY A 90 0.34 -16.18 -43.06
#